data_AF-A0AAV8X3A5-F1
#
_entry.id   AF-A0AAV8X3A5-F1
#
_cell.length_a   1.000
_cell.length_b   1.000
_cell.length_c   1.000
_cell.angle_alpha   90.00
_cell.angle_beta   90.00
_cell.angle_gamma   90.00
#
_symmetry.space_group_name_H-M   'P 1'
#
loop_
_entity.id
_entity.type
_entity.pdbx_description
1 polymer ?
#
loop_
_entity_poly.entity_id
_entity_poly.type
_entity_poly.pdbx_seq_one_letter_code
_entity_poly.pdbx_strand_id
1 'polypeptide(L)'
;MRFNKHVEEIANKAEKLTTALTRLMPNHGGPRASHRSVLISVDSYKNKLRRIQRRLAMRVCRAYRTVSCEAALVIAGVIPIERLVTERVRLYEQRADERDPKLERKKTINEWQEEWTAPGKRAWTRRIIRNIGTWIAREHGEVNYYLTQALSGRGIFNTYLYAIGKANNEECHYCGTIDHAIFECGHFAADRVPALEGGDTLTRDNLIERMLTSKDEWIKVREVIENIMRKREKDENQREREQQ
;
A
#
# COMPACT_ATOMS: atom_id res chain seq x y z
N MET A 1 18.63 16.40 -9.95
CA MET A 1 17.33 16.90 -10.44
C MET A 1 16.69 17.71 -9.32
N ARG A 2 16.45 19.03 -9.50
CA ARG A 2 15.94 19.89 -8.40
C ARG A 2 14.44 19.68 -8.24
N PHE A 3 14.01 19.20 -7.07
CA PHE A 3 12.62 18.89 -6.72
C PHE A 3 11.64 20.04 -7.06
N ASN A 4 12.06 21.29 -6.86
CA ASN A 4 11.26 22.49 -7.13
C ASN A 4 10.78 22.60 -8.58
N LYS A 5 11.64 22.28 -9.57
CA LYS A 5 11.28 22.33 -11.00
C LYS A 5 10.18 21.33 -11.33
N HIS A 6 10.18 20.17 -10.66
CA HIS A 6 9.15 19.15 -10.86
C HIS A 6 7.81 19.56 -10.22
N VAL A 7 7.85 20.23 -9.07
CA VAL A 7 6.65 20.78 -8.42
C VAL A 7 6.00 21.86 -9.30
N GLU A 8 6.79 22.78 -9.88
CA GLU A 8 6.30 23.79 -10.82
C GLU A 8 5.66 23.16 -12.07
N GLU A 9 6.30 22.14 -12.66
CA GLU A 9 5.73 21.42 -13.82
C GLU A 9 4.37 20.77 -13.51
N ILE A 10 4.19 20.23 -12.30
CA ILE A 10 2.93 19.63 -11.85
C ILE A 10 1.87 20.71 -11.64
N ALA A 11 2.22 21.83 -11.00
CA ALA A 11 1.32 22.96 -10.80
C ALA A 11 0.80 23.51 -12.14
N ASN A 12 1.70 23.73 -13.10
CA ASN A 12 1.35 24.20 -14.45
C ASN A 12 0.42 23.22 -15.20
N LYS A 13 0.59 21.90 -14.99
CA LYS A 13 -0.32 20.89 -15.57
C LYS A 13 -1.70 20.93 -14.92
N ALA A 14 -1.77 21.12 -13.60
CA ALA A 14 -3.04 21.24 -12.90
C ALA A 14 -3.80 22.50 -13.33
N GLU A 15 -3.11 23.64 -13.45
CA GLU A 15 -3.69 24.91 -13.90
C GLU A 15 -4.30 24.83 -15.31
N LYS A 16 -3.59 24.19 -16.25
CA LYS A 16 -4.09 23.94 -17.61
C LYS A 16 -5.37 23.11 -17.60
N LEU A 17 -5.45 22.12 -16.71
CA LEU A 17 -6.61 21.23 -16.59
C LEU A 17 -7.81 21.97 -15.97
N THR A 18 -7.57 22.80 -14.95
CA THR A 18 -8.59 23.69 -14.36
C THR A 18 -9.11 24.69 -15.39
N THR A 19 -8.23 25.27 -16.20
CA THR A 19 -8.60 26.20 -17.28
C THR A 19 -9.44 25.52 -18.36
N ALA A 20 -9.15 24.25 -18.69
CA ALA A 20 -9.97 23.49 -19.63
C ALA A 20 -11.37 23.20 -19.05
N LEU A 21 -11.44 22.88 -17.75
CA LEU A 21 -12.72 22.62 -17.05
C LEU A 21 -13.60 23.88 -16.96
N THR A 22 -13.03 25.05 -16.68
CA THR A 22 -13.79 26.32 -16.66
C THR A 22 -14.35 26.66 -18.04
N ARG A 23 -13.62 26.38 -19.12
CA ARG A 23 -14.09 26.57 -20.50
C ARG A 23 -15.23 25.63 -20.89
N LEU A 24 -15.27 24.41 -20.35
CA LEU A 24 -16.37 23.45 -20.55
C LEU A 24 -17.63 23.80 -19.73
N MET A 25 -17.50 24.65 -18.72
CA MET A 25 -18.57 25.02 -17.80
C MET A 25 -18.75 26.55 -17.72
N PRO A 26 -19.03 27.25 -18.84
CA PRO A 26 -19.24 28.70 -18.80
C PRO A 26 -20.45 29.05 -17.92
N ASN A 27 -20.38 30.16 -17.19
CA ASN A 27 -21.44 30.56 -16.25
C ASN A 27 -22.78 30.85 -16.95
N HIS A 28 -22.72 31.28 -18.21
CA HIS A 28 -23.89 31.46 -19.08
C HIS A 28 -23.73 30.64 -20.37
N GLY A 29 -24.83 30.09 -20.90
CA GLY A 29 -24.85 29.47 -22.23
C GLY A 29 -24.20 28.08 -22.38
N GLY A 30 -24.01 27.32 -21.30
CA GLY A 30 -23.42 25.97 -21.34
C GLY A 30 -24.39 24.83 -20.97
N PRO A 31 -23.89 23.60 -20.74
CA PRO A 31 -24.70 22.44 -20.36
C PRO A 31 -25.60 22.71 -19.15
N ARG A 32 -26.77 22.08 -19.09
CA ARG A 32 -27.68 22.17 -17.92
C ARG A 32 -26.98 21.67 -16.65
N ALA A 33 -27.40 22.19 -15.49
CA ALA A 33 -26.85 21.82 -14.18
C ALA A 33 -26.86 20.30 -13.93
N SER A 34 -27.90 19.58 -14.35
CA SER A 34 -27.96 18.11 -14.29
C SER A 34 -26.82 17.43 -15.07
N HIS A 35 -26.50 17.92 -16.27
CA HIS A 35 -25.39 17.42 -17.08
C HIS A 35 -24.01 17.85 -16.53
N ARG A 36 -23.91 19.05 -15.94
CA ARG A 36 -22.70 19.48 -15.20
C ARG A 36 -22.49 18.63 -13.94
N SER A 37 -23.56 18.20 -13.28
CA SER A 37 -23.48 17.33 -12.10
C SER A 37 -22.92 15.95 -12.44
N VAL A 38 -23.12 15.45 -13.67
CA VAL A 38 -22.52 14.20 -14.15
C VAL A 38 -21.00 14.35 -14.31
N LEU A 39 -20.54 15.52 -14.79
CA LEU A 39 -19.11 15.83 -14.83
C LEU A 39 -18.50 15.92 -13.43
N ILE A 40 -19.26 16.39 -12.44
CA ILE A 40 -18.90 16.44 -11.01
C ILE A 40 -19.15 15.11 -10.30
N SER A 41 -19.84 14.15 -10.95
CA SER A 41 -20.31 12.94 -10.28
C SER A 41 -19.15 12.22 -9.63
N VAL A 42 -19.31 12.00 -8.32
CA VAL A 42 -18.25 11.59 -7.42
C VAL A 42 -17.64 10.28 -7.91
N ASP A 43 -18.39 9.38 -8.54
CA ASP A 43 -17.90 8.08 -9.00
C ASP A 43 -16.86 8.15 -10.14
N SER A 44 -17.01 9.08 -11.09
CA SER A 44 -16.03 9.25 -12.19
C SER A 44 -14.70 9.79 -11.65
N TYR A 45 -14.75 10.74 -10.72
CA TYR A 45 -13.54 11.29 -10.08
C TYR A 45 -12.95 10.37 -9.02
N LYS A 46 -13.77 9.66 -8.24
CA LYS A 46 -13.33 8.68 -7.24
C LYS A 46 -12.41 7.64 -7.87
N ASN A 47 -12.79 7.11 -9.04
CA ASN A 47 -11.94 6.15 -9.76
C ASN A 47 -10.63 6.78 -10.30
N LYS A 48 -10.67 8.01 -10.81
CA LYS A 48 -9.47 8.74 -11.27
C LYS A 48 -8.52 9.05 -10.11
N LEU A 49 -9.05 9.56 -8.99
CA LEU A 49 -8.31 9.88 -7.79
C LEU A 49 -7.69 8.62 -7.16
N ARG A 50 -8.46 7.52 -7.06
CA ARG A 50 -7.93 6.22 -6.61
C ARG A 50 -6.79 5.72 -7.50
N ARG A 51 -6.85 5.90 -8.83
CA ARG A 51 -5.74 5.55 -9.74
C ARG A 51 -4.49 6.38 -9.47
N ILE A 52 -4.64 7.68 -9.22
CA ILE A 52 -3.52 8.58 -8.90
C ILE A 52 -2.93 8.21 -7.53
N GLN A 53 -3.77 8.11 -6.50
CA GLN A 53 -3.36 7.70 -5.16
C GLN A 53 -2.64 6.35 -5.16
N ARG A 54 -3.15 5.35 -5.90
CA ARG A 54 -2.46 4.07 -6.07
C ARG A 54 -1.05 4.24 -6.61
N ARG A 55 -0.87 5.05 -7.66
CA ARG A 55 0.46 5.30 -8.26
C ARG A 55 1.41 5.94 -7.26
N LEU A 56 0.94 6.92 -6.49
CA LEU A 56 1.73 7.58 -5.47
C LEU A 56 2.08 6.63 -4.31
N ALA A 57 1.10 5.93 -3.78
CA ALA A 57 1.28 4.95 -2.71
C ALA A 57 2.28 3.86 -3.10
N MET A 58 2.18 3.32 -4.32
CA MET A 58 3.16 2.35 -4.82
C MET A 58 4.58 2.91 -4.89
N ARG A 59 4.77 4.21 -5.14
CA ARG A 59 6.09 4.84 -5.12
C ARG A 59 6.60 5.01 -3.70
N VAL A 60 5.74 5.43 -2.77
CA VAL A 60 6.06 5.56 -1.33
C VAL A 60 6.54 4.22 -0.77
N CYS A 61 5.79 3.14 -1.00
CA CYS A 61 6.17 1.82 -0.49
C CYS A 61 7.10 1.03 -1.43
N ARG A 62 7.49 1.56 -2.60
CA ARG A 62 8.32 0.85 -3.60
C ARG A 62 7.69 -0.48 -4.06
N ALA A 63 6.37 -0.51 -4.20
CA ALA A 63 5.59 -1.67 -4.62
C ALA A 63 5.64 -1.95 -6.13
N TYR A 64 5.43 -3.22 -6.48
CA TYR A 64 5.17 -3.65 -7.85
C TYR A 64 3.86 -3.04 -8.40
N ARG A 65 3.82 -2.81 -9.73
CA ARG A 65 2.64 -2.25 -10.43
C ARG A 65 1.35 -3.06 -10.27
N THR A 66 1.46 -4.33 -9.89
CA THR A 66 0.36 -5.27 -9.69
C THR A 66 -0.21 -5.25 -8.28
N VAL A 67 0.43 -4.56 -7.34
CA VAL A 67 -0.13 -4.31 -6.02
C VAL A 67 -1.41 -3.49 -6.19
N SER A 68 -2.50 -3.96 -5.56
CA SER A 68 -3.80 -3.29 -5.59
C SER A 68 -3.77 -1.93 -4.90
N CYS A 69 -4.70 -1.03 -5.22
CA CYS A 69 -4.83 0.28 -4.57
C CYS A 69 -4.89 0.16 -3.04
N GLU A 70 -5.80 -0.67 -2.53
CA GLU A 70 -6.02 -0.84 -1.08
C GLU A 70 -4.75 -1.30 -0.35
N ALA A 71 -4.11 -2.37 -0.82
CA ALA A 71 -2.86 -2.86 -0.22
C ALA A 71 -1.74 -1.80 -0.30
N ALA A 72 -1.61 -1.09 -1.42
CA ALA A 72 -0.60 -0.04 -1.55
C ALA A 72 -0.82 1.10 -0.55
N LEU A 73 -2.07 1.54 -0.37
CA LEU A 73 -2.45 2.59 0.57
C LEU A 73 -2.19 2.18 2.03
N VAL A 74 -2.58 0.96 2.42
CA VAL A 74 -2.31 0.42 3.76
C VAL A 74 -0.80 0.33 4.01
N ILE A 75 -0.04 -0.31 3.12
CA ILE A 75 1.41 -0.47 3.30
C ILE A 75 2.11 0.90 3.38
N ALA A 76 1.70 1.85 2.52
CA ALA A 76 2.24 3.21 2.53
C ALA A 76 1.77 4.06 3.73
N GLY A 77 0.77 3.61 4.49
CA GLY A 77 0.18 4.37 5.59
C GLY A 77 -0.59 5.61 5.12
N VAL A 78 -1.12 5.59 3.91
CA VAL A 78 -1.83 6.73 3.30
C VAL A 78 -3.33 6.49 3.35
N ILE A 79 -4.05 7.37 4.05
CA ILE A 79 -5.52 7.32 4.13
C ILE A 79 -6.11 7.54 2.72
N PRO A 80 -7.08 6.71 2.29
CA PRO A 80 -7.76 6.90 1.01
C PRO A 80 -8.40 8.29 0.92
N ILE A 81 -8.27 8.97 -0.23
CA ILE A 81 -8.67 10.37 -0.38
C ILE A 81 -10.17 10.56 -0.22
N GLU A 82 -10.97 9.59 -0.66
CA GLU A 82 -12.41 9.59 -0.45
C GLU A 82 -12.78 9.66 1.02
N ARG A 83 -12.03 8.97 1.89
CA ARG A 83 -12.23 8.98 3.35
C ARG A 83 -11.87 10.33 3.94
N LEU A 84 -10.78 10.95 3.48
CA LEU A 84 -10.38 12.31 3.87
C LEU A 84 -11.37 13.39 3.40
N VAL A 85 -12.01 13.21 2.24
CA VAL A 85 -13.06 14.11 1.77
C VAL A 85 -14.29 13.98 2.66
N THR A 86 -14.74 12.76 2.97
CA THR A 86 -15.85 12.53 3.90
C THR A 86 -15.56 13.09 5.30
N GLU A 87 -14.34 12.92 5.83
CA GLU A 87 -13.89 13.55 7.08
C GLU A 87 -14.06 15.07 7.05
N ARG A 88 -13.63 15.72 5.95
CA ARG A 88 -13.73 17.18 5.80
C ARG A 88 -15.17 17.66 5.70
N VAL A 89 -16.04 16.93 5.00
CA VAL A 89 -17.47 17.26 4.90
C VAL A 89 -18.12 17.20 6.29
N ARG A 90 -17.89 16.13 7.05
CA ARG A 90 -18.40 15.99 8.42
C ARG A 90 -17.96 17.13 9.33
N LEU A 91 -16.68 17.52 9.27
CA LEU A 91 -16.16 18.66 10.04
C LEU A 91 -16.77 20.00 9.63
N TYR A 92 -17.09 20.17 8.34
CA TYR A 92 -17.71 21.40 7.84
C TYR A 92 -19.17 21.53 8.32
N GLU A 93 -19.91 20.42 8.35
CA GLU A 93 -21.30 20.35 8.80
C GLU A 93 -21.46 20.55 10.33
N GLN A 94 -20.41 20.28 11.10
CA GLN A 94 -20.37 20.55 12.55
C GLN A 94 -20.34 22.05 12.85
N ARG A 95 -21.05 22.45 13.92
CA ARG A 95 -20.94 23.80 14.49
C ARG A 95 -19.52 24.05 14.98
N ALA A 96 -19.06 25.30 14.90
CA ALA A 96 -17.65 25.64 15.11
C ALA A 96 -17.13 25.26 16.51
N ASP A 97 -17.99 25.34 17.51
CA ASP A 97 -17.77 24.99 18.93
C ASP A 97 -17.76 23.47 19.18
N GLU A 98 -18.39 22.69 18.32
CA GLU A 98 -18.50 21.22 18.42
C GLU A 98 -17.44 20.47 17.59
N ARG A 99 -16.62 21.20 16.82
CA ARG A 99 -15.62 20.60 15.92
C ARG A 99 -14.53 19.88 16.69
N ASP A 100 -14.43 18.57 16.47
CA ASP A 100 -13.33 17.74 16.96
C ASP A 100 -12.64 16.99 15.81
N PRO A 101 -11.58 17.58 15.21
CA PRO A 101 -10.80 16.93 14.16
C PRO A 101 -10.17 15.60 14.58
N LYS A 102 -9.84 15.42 15.87
CA LYS A 102 -9.22 14.18 16.35
C LYS A 102 -10.25 13.06 16.41
N LEU A 103 -11.45 13.35 16.91
CA LEU A 103 -12.56 12.41 16.92
C LEU A 103 -12.97 12.01 15.50
N GLU A 104 -13.08 12.97 14.58
CA GLU A 104 -13.41 12.67 13.18
C GLU A 104 -12.32 11.84 12.50
N ARG A 105 -11.03 12.12 12.76
CA ARG A 105 -9.93 11.26 12.28
C ARG A 105 -10.06 9.82 12.79
N LYS A 106 -10.39 9.64 14.07
CA LYS A 106 -10.60 8.31 14.67
C LYS A 106 -11.77 7.58 13.99
N LYS A 107 -12.88 8.27 13.73
CA LYS A 107 -14.01 7.72 12.96
C LYS A 107 -13.58 7.31 11.54
N THR A 108 -12.84 8.16 10.83
CA THR A 108 -12.30 7.85 9.49
C THR A 108 -11.43 6.60 9.48
N ILE A 109 -10.56 6.43 10.49
CA ILE A 109 -9.70 5.25 10.61
C ILE A 109 -10.52 3.99 10.92
N ASN A 110 -11.54 4.10 11.78
CA ASN A 110 -12.43 2.97 12.11
C ASN A 110 -13.22 2.50 10.88
N GLU A 111 -13.80 3.41 10.11
CA GLU A 111 -14.47 3.07 8.85
C GLU A 111 -13.51 2.41 7.85
N TRP A 112 -12.27 2.91 7.77
CA TRP A 112 -11.25 2.30 6.91
C TRP A 112 -10.85 0.90 7.40
N GLN A 113 -10.80 0.70 8.72
CA GLN A 113 -10.56 -0.60 9.34
C GLN A 113 -11.70 -1.60 9.04
N GLU A 114 -12.96 -1.16 9.08
CA GLU A 114 -14.12 -1.99 8.73
C GLU A 114 -14.10 -2.42 7.26
N GLU A 115 -13.78 -1.49 6.34
CA GLU A 115 -13.58 -1.83 4.93
C GLU A 115 -12.42 -2.82 4.74
N TRP A 116 -11.37 -2.67 5.53
CA TRP A 116 -10.20 -3.53 5.47
C TRP A 116 -10.47 -4.92 6.02
N THR A 117 -11.29 -5.07 7.06
CA THR A 117 -11.63 -6.39 7.61
C THR A 117 -12.68 -7.12 6.78
N ALA A 118 -13.44 -6.42 5.92
CA ALA A 118 -14.48 -7.01 5.09
C ALA A 118 -13.96 -8.19 4.23
N PRO A 119 -14.72 -9.29 4.13
CA PRO A 119 -14.33 -10.45 3.32
C PRO A 119 -14.21 -10.06 1.84
N GLY A 120 -13.20 -10.62 1.15
CA GLY A 120 -12.93 -10.25 -0.25
C GLY A 120 -11.60 -10.77 -0.78
N LYS A 121 -11.19 -10.30 -1.97
CA LYS A 121 -9.85 -10.57 -2.52
C LYS A 121 -8.77 -9.97 -1.59
N ARG A 122 -7.53 -10.47 -1.63
CA ARG A 122 -6.36 -9.95 -0.86
C ARG A 122 -6.30 -10.41 0.60
N ALA A 123 -6.42 -11.71 0.84
CA ALA A 123 -6.29 -12.32 2.17
C ALA A 123 -4.91 -12.06 2.81
N TRP A 124 -3.84 -12.03 2.00
CA TRP A 124 -2.46 -11.93 2.50
C TRP A 124 -2.16 -10.63 3.26
N THR A 125 -2.20 -9.48 2.60
CA THR A 125 -1.81 -8.20 3.23
C THR A 125 -2.69 -7.87 4.43
N ARG A 126 -3.96 -8.26 4.41
CA ARG A 126 -4.89 -8.13 5.55
C ARG A 126 -4.52 -9.00 6.72
N ARG A 127 -4.09 -10.24 6.45
CA ARG A 127 -3.64 -11.17 7.47
C ARG A 127 -2.39 -10.65 8.18
N ILE A 128 -1.47 -10.06 7.41
CA ILE A 128 -0.22 -9.49 7.93
C ILE A 128 -0.50 -8.17 8.66
N ILE A 129 -1.05 -7.17 7.97
CA ILE A 129 -1.37 -5.86 8.57
C ILE A 129 -2.84 -5.88 9.00
N ARG A 130 -3.10 -6.34 10.22
CA ARG A 130 -4.47 -6.53 10.72
C ARG A 130 -5.12 -5.22 11.15
N ASN A 131 -4.37 -4.39 11.88
CA ASN A 131 -4.84 -3.14 12.44
C ASN A 131 -4.17 -1.97 11.72
N ILE A 132 -4.97 -1.22 10.94
CA ILE A 132 -4.52 -0.06 10.19
C ILE A 132 -4.16 1.07 11.15
N GLY A 133 -4.94 1.28 12.21
CA GLY A 133 -4.72 2.36 13.17
C GLY A 133 -3.35 2.28 13.83
N THR A 134 -2.97 1.10 14.34
CA THR A 134 -1.63 0.89 14.93
C THR A 134 -0.54 0.98 13.87
N TRP A 135 -0.77 0.43 12.68
CA TRP A 135 0.17 0.52 11.57
C TRP A 135 0.47 1.97 11.21
N ILE A 136 -0.53 2.81 10.97
CA ILE A 136 -0.31 4.21 10.56
C ILE A 136 0.17 5.12 11.70
N ALA A 137 -0.09 4.74 12.95
CA ALA A 137 0.34 5.50 14.13
C ALA A 137 1.81 5.24 14.52
N ARG A 138 2.51 4.32 13.84
CA ARG A 138 3.91 4.01 14.10
C ARG A 138 4.80 5.25 13.92
N GLU A 139 5.70 5.45 14.87
CA GLU A 139 6.67 6.56 14.83
C GLU A 139 8.01 6.16 14.19
N HIS A 140 8.19 4.86 13.98
CA HIS A 140 9.38 4.28 13.35
C HIS A 140 8.99 3.33 12.21
N GLY A 141 10.00 2.95 11.44
CA GLY A 141 9.85 1.85 10.50
C GLY A 141 9.40 2.27 9.11
N GLU A 142 10.39 2.55 8.26
CA GLU A 142 10.17 2.72 6.83
C GLU A 142 10.01 1.37 6.14
N VAL A 143 9.14 1.33 5.14
CA VAL A 143 9.01 0.19 4.23
C VAL A 143 9.94 0.38 3.04
N ASN A 144 10.59 -0.69 2.61
CA ASN A 144 11.41 -0.70 1.41
C ASN A 144 10.90 -1.72 0.39
N TYR A 145 11.63 -1.86 -0.72
CA TYR A 145 11.23 -2.73 -1.82
C TYR A 145 11.00 -4.19 -1.40
N TYR A 146 11.91 -4.80 -0.62
CA TYR A 146 11.80 -6.20 -0.21
C TYR A 146 10.73 -6.41 0.87
N LEU A 147 10.69 -5.52 1.87
CA LEU A 147 9.66 -5.56 2.90
C LEU A 147 8.26 -5.38 2.28
N THR A 148 8.10 -4.46 1.33
CA THR A 148 6.83 -4.27 0.64
C THR A 148 6.41 -5.48 -0.19
N GLN A 149 7.35 -6.20 -0.81
CA GLN A 149 7.05 -7.47 -1.47
C GLN A 149 6.48 -8.49 -0.48
N ALA A 150 7.13 -8.65 0.68
CA ALA A 150 6.69 -9.52 1.75
C ALA A 150 5.29 -9.13 2.27
N LEU A 151 5.04 -7.85 2.55
CA LEU A 151 3.76 -7.36 3.06
C LEU A 151 2.62 -7.45 2.02
N SER A 152 2.94 -7.18 0.74
CA SER A 152 1.95 -7.22 -0.33
C SER A 152 1.67 -8.62 -0.86
N GLY A 153 2.56 -9.58 -0.59
CA GLY A 153 2.52 -10.90 -1.19
C GLY A 153 2.64 -10.84 -2.72
N ARG A 154 3.48 -9.93 -3.21
CA ARG A 154 3.75 -9.67 -4.63
C ARG A 154 5.26 -9.61 -4.84
N GLY A 155 5.70 -9.85 -6.07
CA GLY A 155 7.12 -9.85 -6.43
C GLY A 155 7.61 -11.25 -6.75
N ILE A 156 8.71 -11.69 -6.17
CA ILE A 156 9.39 -12.93 -6.56
C ILE A 156 8.78 -14.23 -6.02
N PHE A 157 7.47 -14.24 -5.78
CA PHE A 157 6.77 -15.42 -5.29
C PHE A 157 6.10 -16.15 -6.46
N ASN A 158 6.26 -17.48 -6.57
CA ASN A 158 5.74 -18.26 -7.70
C ASN A 158 4.23 -18.18 -7.84
N THR A 159 3.49 -18.09 -6.73
CA THR A 159 2.05 -17.79 -6.73
C THR A 159 1.72 -16.53 -7.54
N TYR A 160 2.56 -15.51 -7.45
CA TYR A 160 2.40 -14.29 -8.23
C TYR A 160 3.00 -14.42 -9.64
N LEU A 161 4.18 -15.04 -9.81
CA LEU A 161 4.81 -15.23 -11.12
C LEU A 161 3.94 -16.08 -12.05
N TYR A 162 3.32 -17.15 -11.54
CA TYR A 162 2.33 -17.97 -12.26
C TYR A 162 1.10 -17.14 -12.65
N ALA A 163 0.56 -16.36 -11.72
CA ALA A 163 -0.60 -15.49 -11.98
C ALA A 163 -0.33 -14.41 -13.06
N ILE A 164 0.94 -14.11 -13.38
CA ILE A 164 1.33 -13.20 -14.47
C ILE A 164 1.95 -13.93 -15.67
N GLY A 165 1.89 -15.26 -15.72
CA GLY A 165 2.38 -16.08 -16.83
C GLY A 165 3.90 -16.18 -16.93
N LYS A 166 4.64 -15.92 -15.85
CA LYS A 166 6.11 -15.99 -15.79
C LYS A 166 6.65 -17.28 -15.18
N ALA A 167 5.82 -18.06 -14.50
CA ALA A 167 6.20 -19.35 -13.94
C ALA A 167 5.24 -20.45 -14.44
N ASN A 168 5.73 -21.69 -14.48
CA ASN A 168 4.96 -22.84 -14.95
C ASN A 168 3.97 -23.38 -13.89
N ASN A 169 4.22 -23.10 -12.61
CA ASN A 169 3.35 -23.48 -11.50
C ASN A 169 3.42 -22.44 -10.36
N GLU A 170 2.50 -22.55 -9.40
CA GLU A 170 2.45 -21.69 -8.21
C GLU A 170 3.44 -22.11 -7.11
N GLU A 171 4.04 -23.30 -7.25
CA GLU A 171 4.95 -23.90 -6.29
C GLU A 171 6.35 -23.29 -6.41
N CYS A 172 6.94 -22.82 -5.31
CA CYS A 172 8.33 -22.40 -5.35
C CYS A 172 9.25 -23.62 -5.56
N HIS A 173 10.21 -23.48 -6.47
CA HIS A 173 11.23 -24.48 -6.79
C HIS A 173 12.10 -24.91 -5.57
N TYR A 174 12.17 -24.07 -4.53
CA TYR A 174 12.78 -24.42 -3.24
C TYR A 174 11.75 -24.58 -2.09
N CYS A 175 10.52 -24.03 -2.21
CA CYS A 175 9.88 -23.40 -1.04
C CYS A 175 8.39 -22.98 -1.12
N GLY A 176 7.41 -23.85 -1.39
CA GLY A 176 5.97 -23.58 -1.12
C GLY A 176 5.40 -22.16 -1.39
N THR A 177 4.54 -21.68 -0.49
CA THR A 177 3.86 -20.36 -0.58
C THR A 177 4.68 -19.22 0.04
N ILE A 178 4.17 -17.98 -0.01
CA ILE A 178 4.79 -16.79 0.64
C ILE A 178 5.02 -17.02 2.14
N ASP A 179 4.07 -17.69 2.79
CA ASP A 179 4.17 -18.09 4.20
C ASP A 179 5.40 -18.95 4.44
N HIS A 180 5.56 -19.99 3.63
CA HIS A 180 6.66 -20.90 3.78
C HIS A 180 8.00 -20.21 3.56
N ALA A 181 8.12 -19.41 2.49
CA ALA A 181 9.37 -18.74 2.13
C ALA A 181 9.92 -17.85 3.26
N ILE A 182 9.05 -17.10 3.93
CA ILE A 182 9.46 -16.16 4.98
C ILE A 182 9.59 -16.88 6.33
N PHE A 183 8.61 -17.71 6.72
CA PHE A 183 8.48 -18.16 8.11
C PHE A 183 8.95 -19.60 8.37
N GLU A 184 8.94 -20.49 7.38
CA GLU A 184 9.10 -21.94 7.62
C GLU A 184 10.30 -22.56 6.88
N CYS A 185 10.70 -22.00 5.74
CA CYS A 185 11.63 -22.63 4.80
C CYS A 185 12.99 -22.94 5.44
N GLY A 186 13.36 -24.22 5.53
CA GLY A 186 14.61 -24.67 6.14
C GLY A 186 15.87 -24.06 5.53
N HIS A 187 15.83 -23.74 4.23
CA HIS A 187 16.93 -23.07 3.53
C HIS A 187 17.26 -21.69 4.12
N PHE A 188 16.26 -20.98 4.64
CA PHE A 188 16.39 -19.65 5.23
C PHE A 188 16.41 -19.67 6.77
N ALA A 189 16.56 -20.84 7.39
CA ALA A 189 16.54 -20.95 8.85
C ALA A 189 17.63 -20.09 9.51
N ALA A 190 18.84 -20.10 8.96
CA ALA A 190 19.96 -19.29 9.46
C ALA A 190 19.70 -17.78 9.33
N ASP A 191 18.99 -17.34 8.27
CA ASP A 191 18.67 -15.94 8.08
C ASP A 191 17.62 -15.42 9.07
N ARG A 192 16.81 -16.32 9.66
CA ARG A 192 15.82 -15.95 10.70
C ARG A 192 16.41 -15.81 12.09
N VAL A 193 17.56 -16.42 12.37
CA VAL A 193 18.21 -16.42 13.71
C VAL A 193 18.34 -15.02 14.33
N PRO A 194 18.73 -13.95 13.60
CA PRO A 194 18.80 -12.61 14.17
C PRO A 194 17.44 -12.08 14.67
N ALA A 195 16.34 -12.51 14.04
CA ALA A 195 14.98 -12.24 14.52
C ALA A 195 14.50 -13.25 15.56
N LEU A 196 15.36 -14.12 16.11
CA LEU A 196 15.01 -15.08 17.18
C LEU A 196 15.72 -14.77 18.51
N GLU A 197 16.52 -13.70 18.58
CA GLU A 197 17.10 -13.20 19.83
C GLU A 197 15.98 -12.71 20.76
N GLY A 198 15.46 -13.62 21.58
CA GLY A 198 14.26 -13.44 22.40
C GLY A 198 13.39 -14.69 22.56
N GLY A 199 13.66 -15.77 21.80
CA GLY A 199 13.00 -17.08 21.96
C GLY A 199 11.69 -17.25 21.18
N ASP A 200 11.06 -16.17 20.71
CA ASP A 200 9.83 -16.25 19.93
C ASP A 200 10.11 -16.50 18.44
N THR A 201 9.43 -17.52 17.90
CA THR A 201 9.45 -17.81 16.47
C THR A 201 8.76 -16.68 15.70
N LEU A 202 9.42 -16.12 14.68
CA LEU A 202 8.79 -15.16 13.78
C LEU A 202 7.73 -15.88 12.94
N THR A 203 6.48 -15.46 13.04
CA THR A 203 5.34 -16.00 12.31
C THR A 203 4.61 -14.90 11.57
N ARG A 204 3.79 -15.28 10.59
CA ARG A 204 2.89 -14.34 9.90
C ARG A 204 1.97 -13.55 10.83
N ASP A 205 1.66 -14.13 12.00
CA ASP A 205 0.66 -13.62 12.92
C ASP A 205 1.26 -12.67 13.97
N ASN A 206 2.56 -12.77 14.26
CA ASN A 206 3.28 -11.86 15.16
C ASN A 206 4.24 -10.88 14.45
N LEU A 207 4.45 -11.02 13.14
CA LEU A 207 5.39 -10.22 12.35
C LEU A 207 5.21 -8.71 12.59
N ILE A 208 4.00 -8.20 12.38
CA ILE A 208 3.72 -6.76 12.50
C ILE A 208 3.76 -6.31 13.95
N GLU A 209 3.22 -7.09 14.88
CA GLU A 209 3.22 -6.75 16.30
C GLU A 209 4.66 -6.55 16.79
N ARG A 210 5.56 -7.46 16.44
CA ARG A 210 6.98 -7.38 16.76
C ARG A 210 7.67 -6.17 16.13
N MET A 211 7.42 -5.92 14.85
CA MET A 211 7.97 -4.74 14.16
C MET A 211 7.54 -3.43 14.83
N LEU A 212 6.32 -3.37 15.36
CA LEU A 212 5.78 -2.18 16.02
C LEU A 212 6.31 -1.97 17.44
N THR A 213 6.91 -2.99 18.10
CA THR A 213 7.43 -2.88 19.47
C THR A 213 8.52 -1.84 19.64
N SER A 214 9.50 -1.80 18.72
CA SER A 214 10.60 -0.83 18.77
C SER A 214 11.25 -0.65 17.41
N LYS A 215 12.03 0.43 17.27
CA LYS A 215 12.85 0.68 16.08
C LYS A 215 13.84 -0.45 15.82
N ASP A 216 14.42 -1.03 16.87
CA ASP A 216 15.41 -2.10 16.75
C ASP A 216 14.76 -3.40 16.26
N GLU A 217 13.59 -3.77 16.81
CA GLU A 217 12.85 -4.93 16.33
C GLU A 217 12.39 -4.76 14.87
N TRP A 218 12.00 -3.55 14.47
CA TRP A 218 11.73 -3.25 13.07
C TRP A 218 12.94 -3.51 12.19
N ILE A 219 14.12 -3.01 12.59
CA ILE A 219 15.36 -3.16 11.83
C ILE A 219 15.71 -4.64 11.67
N LYS A 220 15.69 -5.42 12.77
CA LYS A 220 15.95 -6.87 12.76
C LYS A 220 15.03 -7.60 11.80
N VAL A 221 13.72 -7.42 11.94
CA VAL A 221 12.73 -8.11 11.10
C VAL A 221 12.88 -7.71 9.63
N ARG A 222 13.08 -6.42 9.36
CA ARG A 222 13.33 -5.91 8.00
C ARG A 222 14.57 -6.58 7.40
N GLU A 223 15.66 -6.69 8.13
CA GLU A 223 16.91 -7.30 7.65
C GLU A 223 16.75 -8.79 7.33
N VAL A 224 16.05 -9.54 8.18
CA VAL A 224 15.70 -10.94 7.89
C VAL A 224 14.93 -11.05 6.57
N ILE A 225 13.87 -10.24 6.40
CA ILE A 225 13.09 -10.23 5.16
C ILE A 225 13.96 -9.82 3.96
N GLU A 226 14.77 -8.78 4.09
CA GLU A 226 15.67 -8.34 3.01
C GLU A 226 16.65 -9.43 2.60
N ASN A 227 17.28 -10.12 3.56
CA ASN A 227 18.27 -11.16 3.27
C ASN A 227 17.64 -12.35 2.54
N ILE A 228 16.49 -12.82 3.03
CA ILE A 228 15.72 -13.89 2.40
C ILE A 228 15.34 -13.49 0.98
N MET A 229 14.76 -12.30 0.80
CA MET A 229 14.27 -11.84 -0.49
C MET A 229 15.40 -11.59 -1.50
N ARG A 230 16.57 -11.10 -1.06
CA ARG A 230 17.75 -10.92 -1.91
C ARG A 230 18.32 -12.24 -2.40
N LYS A 231 18.42 -13.25 -1.54
CA LYS A 231 18.87 -14.59 -1.94
C LYS A 231 17.93 -15.18 -2.99
N ARG A 232 16.61 -15.10 -2.74
CA ARG A 232 15.59 -15.54 -3.71
C ARG A 232 15.70 -14.80 -5.05
N GLU A 233 15.94 -13.49 -5.03
CA GLU A 233 16.13 -12.69 -6.24
C GLU A 233 17.37 -13.08 -7.03
N LYS A 234 18.47 -13.41 -6.36
CA LYS A 234 19.67 -13.93 -7.04
C LYS A 234 19.41 -15.29 -7.68
N ASP A 235 18.77 -16.21 -6.95
CA ASP A 235 18.51 -17.56 -7.44
C ASP A 235 17.60 -17.56 -8.68
N GLU A 236 16.55 -16.74 -8.66
CA GLU A 236 15.63 -16.63 -9.79
C GLU A 236 16.31 -16.01 -11.02
N ASN A 237 17.10 -14.94 -10.82
CA ASN A 237 17.85 -14.32 -11.90
C ASN A 237 18.90 -15.27 -12.50
N GLN A 238 19.50 -16.15 -11.70
CA GLN A 238 20.43 -17.16 -12.20
C GLN A 238 19.71 -18.17 -13.09
N ARG A 239 18.53 -18.64 -12.70
CA ARG A 239 17.72 -19.55 -13.52
C ARG A 239 17.26 -18.94 -14.83
N GLU A 240 16.80 -17.69 -14.80
CA GLU A 240 16.41 -16.99 -16.03
C GLU A 240 17.57 -16.90 -17.03
N ARG A 241 18.82 -16.86 -16.54
CA ARG A 241 20.04 -16.89 -17.39
C ARG A 241 20.38 -18.29 -17.89
N GLU A 242 20.16 -19.32 -17.08
CA GLU A 242 20.42 -20.73 -17.47
C GLU A 242 19.39 -21.27 -18.48
N GLN A 243 18.22 -20.63 -18.58
CA GLN A 243 17.14 -20.99 -19.51
C GLN A 243 17.13 -20.17 -20.82
N GLN A 244 18.04 -19.20 -20.97
CA GLN A 244 18.21 -18.36 -22.17
C GLN A 244 19.39 -18.85 -23.01
#